data_AF-A0A0E9LYR2-F1
#
_entry.id   AF-A0A0E9LYR2-F1
#
_cell.length_a   1.000
_cell.length_b   1.000
_cell.length_c   1.000
_cell.angle_alpha   90.00
_cell.angle_beta   90.00
_cell.angle_gamma   90.00
#
_symmetry.space_group_name_H-M   'P 1'
#
loop_
_entity.id
_entity.type
_entity.pdbx_description
1 polymer ?
#
loop_
_entity_poly.entity_id
_entity_poly.type
_entity_poly.pdbx_seq_one_letter_code
_entity_poly.pdbx_strand_id
1 'polypeptide(L)'
;MKLIRTFILTLFVFSALSAYGDKLAHLRSARKIVTVESITAPYYTIQVVALKEPPGNAAFFTTLTQAREFICTDGFVRYTIGEYDTFGQAARDLEALKAQGFSDVFVLNTRKISLKNSNQTLVIDKNAQPVAGVAYTIQVAALRYPVYVSEFEEFEDVQEYYMRDRIYRYCVGNFDGAVALDELSKVRQSGYPDAFLVPVEKYASFKIE
;
A
#
# COMPACT_ATOMS: atom_id res chain seq x y z
N MET A 1 -41.54 35.39 -53.04
CA MET A 1 -41.56 35.33 -51.56
C MET A 1 -40.56 34.27 -51.12
N LYS A 2 -39.70 34.62 -50.17
CA LYS A 2 -38.43 33.96 -49.83
C LYS A 2 -38.64 32.60 -49.15
N LEU A 3 -38.07 31.52 -49.68
CA LEU A 3 -37.98 30.23 -49.00
C LEU A 3 -36.63 30.15 -48.29
N ILE A 4 -36.67 30.20 -46.96
CA ILE A 4 -35.53 30.21 -46.06
C ILE A 4 -34.86 28.83 -46.08
N ARG A 5 -33.58 28.77 -46.44
CA ARG A 5 -32.75 27.58 -46.31
C ARG A 5 -32.33 27.42 -44.84
N THR A 6 -32.89 26.45 -44.14
CA THR A 6 -32.48 26.09 -42.79
C THR A 6 -31.17 25.29 -42.86
N PHE A 7 -30.07 25.88 -42.41
CA PHE A 7 -28.76 25.24 -42.30
C PHE A 7 -28.71 24.52 -40.95
N ILE A 8 -28.88 23.20 -40.94
CA ILE A 8 -28.69 22.39 -39.72
C ILE A 8 -27.19 22.21 -39.53
N LEU A 9 -26.63 22.98 -38.59
CA LEU A 9 -25.24 22.82 -38.13
C LEU A 9 -25.21 21.64 -37.15
N THR A 10 -24.94 20.44 -37.64
CA THR A 10 -24.64 19.27 -36.81
C THR A 10 -23.27 19.46 -36.15
N LEU A 11 -23.30 19.90 -34.89
CA LEU A 11 -22.14 19.95 -34.02
C LEU A 11 -21.68 18.51 -33.73
N PHE A 12 -20.68 18.03 -34.48
CA PHE A 12 -19.96 16.81 -34.13
C PHE A 12 -19.20 17.06 -32.83
N VAL A 13 -19.80 16.69 -31.71
CA VAL A 13 -19.08 16.52 -30.45
C VAL A 13 -18.18 15.31 -30.64
N PHE A 14 -16.93 15.55 -31.02
CA PHE A 14 -15.88 14.54 -30.96
C PHE A 14 -15.61 14.28 -29.47
N SER A 15 -16.39 13.38 -28.88
CA SER A 15 -15.97 12.69 -27.66
C SER A 15 -14.77 11.84 -28.05
N ALA A 16 -13.56 12.36 -27.81
CA ALA A 16 -12.36 11.54 -27.79
C ALA A 16 -12.49 10.55 -26.63
N LEU A 17 -13.14 9.42 -26.88
CA LEU A 17 -12.93 8.23 -26.08
C LEU A 17 -11.46 7.89 -26.23
N SER A 18 -10.66 8.17 -25.21
CA SER A 18 -9.36 7.53 -25.02
C SER A 18 -9.62 6.05 -24.78
N ALA A 19 -9.81 5.30 -25.87
CA ALA A 19 -9.82 3.85 -25.86
C ALA A 19 -8.36 3.37 -25.83
N TYR A 20 -7.65 3.73 -24.76
CA TYR A 20 -6.34 3.16 -24.49
C TYR A 20 -6.55 1.75 -23.94
N GLY A 21 -6.79 0.79 -24.84
CA GLY A 21 -6.98 -0.61 -24.48
C GLY A 21 -5.80 -1.13 -23.67
N ASP A 22 -6.07 -2.04 -22.73
CA ASP A 22 -5.06 -2.66 -21.88
C ASP A 22 -4.08 -3.51 -22.71
N LYS A 23 -2.98 -2.88 -23.15
CA LYS A 23 -1.95 -3.53 -23.96
C LYS A 23 -1.18 -4.61 -23.20
N LEU A 24 -1.31 -4.68 -21.87
CA LEU A 24 -0.67 -5.70 -21.04
C LEU A 24 -1.50 -6.95 -20.84
N ALA A 25 -2.77 -6.97 -21.26
CA ALA A 25 -3.66 -8.12 -21.07
C ALA A 25 -3.03 -9.45 -21.52
N HIS A 26 -2.38 -9.45 -22.69
CA HIS A 26 -1.70 -10.64 -23.21
C HIS A 26 -0.51 -11.10 -22.35
N LEU A 27 0.22 -10.17 -21.71
CA LEU A 27 1.34 -10.49 -20.81
C LEU A 27 0.87 -11.06 -19.48
N ARG A 28 -0.29 -10.60 -18.98
CA ARG A 28 -0.93 -11.22 -17.80
C ARG A 28 -1.42 -12.62 -18.11
N SER A 29 -2.06 -12.83 -19.27
CA SER A 29 -2.47 -14.16 -19.73
C SER A 29 -1.29 -15.12 -19.88
N ALA A 30 -0.14 -14.61 -20.33
CA ALA A 30 1.11 -15.37 -20.42
C ALA A 30 1.84 -15.54 -19.07
N ARG A 31 1.27 -15.07 -17.94
CA ARG A 31 1.88 -15.04 -16.58
C ARG A 31 3.23 -14.33 -16.49
N LYS A 32 3.54 -13.49 -17.47
CA LYS A 32 4.75 -12.68 -17.47
C LYS A 32 4.65 -11.51 -16.50
N ILE A 33 3.44 -10.96 -16.38
CA ILE A 33 3.09 -9.97 -15.37
C ILE A 33 2.10 -10.62 -14.42
N VAL A 34 2.46 -10.71 -13.15
CA VAL A 34 1.63 -11.30 -12.10
C VAL A 34 1.12 -10.20 -11.18
N THR A 35 -0.18 -9.98 -11.16
CA THR A 35 -0.82 -9.02 -10.24
C THR A 35 -0.73 -9.53 -8.81
N VAL A 36 -0.33 -8.64 -7.90
CA VAL A 36 -0.16 -8.94 -6.47
C VAL A 36 -1.41 -8.52 -5.73
N GLU A 37 -2.05 -9.51 -5.08
CA GLU A 37 -3.29 -9.30 -4.32
C GLU A 37 -3.04 -9.12 -2.81
N SER A 38 -1.86 -9.51 -2.31
CA SER A 38 -1.45 -9.31 -0.92
C SER A 38 0.06 -9.18 -0.79
N ILE A 39 0.52 -8.41 0.20
CA ILE A 39 1.94 -8.31 0.55
C ILE A 39 2.32 -9.47 1.47
N THR A 40 3.16 -10.37 0.96
CA THR A 40 3.75 -11.49 1.71
C THR A 40 5.26 -11.46 1.61
N ALA A 41 5.94 -12.18 2.51
CA ALA A 41 7.38 -12.40 2.38
C ALA A 41 7.68 -13.15 1.07
N PRO A 42 8.86 -12.92 0.45
CA PRO A 42 9.93 -12.02 0.91
C PRO A 42 9.65 -10.55 0.55
N TYR A 43 10.18 -9.62 1.36
CA TYR A 43 9.68 -8.24 1.38
C TYR A 43 10.51 -7.21 0.62
N TYR A 44 11.60 -7.61 -0.01
CA TYR A 44 12.39 -6.72 -0.86
C TYR A 44 12.22 -7.14 -2.32
N THR A 45 12.09 -6.14 -3.18
CA THR A 45 11.96 -6.29 -4.62
C THR A 45 12.65 -5.09 -5.29
N ILE A 46 12.79 -5.10 -6.60
CA ILE A 46 13.34 -3.97 -7.34
C ILE A 46 12.21 -3.35 -8.14
N GLN A 47 11.85 -2.11 -7.85
CA GLN A 47 10.87 -1.38 -8.66
C GLN A 47 11.53 -0.95 -9.96
N VAL A 48 10.90 -1.30 -11.08
CA VAL A 48 11.40 -0.97 -12.42
C VAL A 48 10.65 0.17 -13.07
N VAL A 49 9.35 0.32 -12.77
CA VAL A 49 8.54 1.44 -13.25
C VAL A 49 7.28 1.59 -12.39
N ALA A 50 6.78 2.82 -12.26
CA ALA A 50 5.48 3.13 -11.66
C ALA A 50 4.67 4.01 -12.61
N LEU A 51 3.44 3.61 -12.92
CA LEU A 51 2.61 4.25 -13.94
C LEU A 51 1.20 4.55 -13.41
N LYS A 52 0.65 5.72 -13.72
CA LYS A 52 -0.76 6.05 -13.43
C LYS A 52 -1.74 5.49 -14.47
N GLU A 53 -1.25 5.27 -15.68
CA GLU A 53 -2.01 4.71 -16.80
C GLU A 53 -1.34 3.44 -17.31
N PRO A 54 -2.08 2.50 -17.94
CA PRO A 54 -1.49 1.32 -18.54
C PRO A 54 -0.37 1.71 -19.53
N PRO A 55 0.78 1.03 -19.53
CA PRO A 55 1.90 1.40 -20.37
C PRO A 55 1.51 1.39 -21.85
N GLY A 56 1.86 2.49 -22.52
CA GLY A 56 1.67 2.64 -23.96
C GLY A 56 2.48 1.70 -24.83
N ASN A 57 3.56 1.15 -24.26
CA ASN A 57 4.50 0.27 -24.93
C ASN A 57 4.80 -0.96 -24.06
N ALA A 58 4.36 -2.13 -24.50
CA ALA A 58 4.61 -3.40 -23.81
C ALA A 58 6.05 -3.90 -23.97
N ALA A 59 6.85 -3.34 -24.89
CA ALA A 59 8.23 -3.78 -25.17
C ALA A 59 9.16 -3.66 -23.95
N PHE A 60 8.88 -2.74 -23.04
CA PHE A 60 9.61 -2.66 -21.77
C PHE A 60 9.51 -3.95 -20.95
N PHE A 61 8.36 -4.62 -21.02
CA PHE A 61 8.10 -5.86 -20.28
C PHE A 61 8.50 -7.10 -21.07
N THR A 62 8.83 -6.99 -22.36
CA THR A 62 9.25 -8.17 -23.13
C THR A 62 10.67 -8.61 -22.79
N THR A 63 11.52 -7.71 -22.32
CA THR A 63 12.89 -7.99 -21.88
C THR A 63 12.97 -8.60 -20.48
N LEU A 64 11.95 -8.40 -19.66
CA LEU A 64 11.87 -8.96 -18.30
C LEU A 64 11.48 -10.44 -18.35
N THR A 65 12.04 -11.29 -17.50
CA THR A 65 11.64 -12.70 -17.42
C THR A 65 10.25 -12.85 -16.79
N GLN A 66 10.02 -12.14 -15.69
CA GLN A 66 8.76 -12.07 -14.96
C GLN A 66 8.73 -10.78 -14.16
N ALA A 67 7.57 -10.12 -14.09
CA ALA A 67 7.34 -8.93 -13.30
C ALA A 67 6.10 -9.11 -12.40
N ARG A 68 6.14 -8.47 -11.23
CA ARG A 68 5.00 -8.36 -10.31
C ARG A 68 4.36 -7.00 -10.45
N GLU A 69 3.05 -6.95 -10.41
CA GLU A 69 2.24 -5.73 -10.55
C GLU A 69 1.51 -5.42 -9.24
N PHE A 70 1.79 -4.26 -8.66
CA PHE A 70 1.16 -3.76 -7.45
C PHE A 70 0.25 -2.58 -7.80
N ILE A 71 -1.06 -2.79 -7.76
CA ILE A 71 -2.05 -1.74 -7.97
C ILE A 71 -2.22 -0.99 -6.65
N CYS A 72 -1.69 0.22 -6.55
CA CYS A 72 -1.57 0.93 -5.27
C CYS A 72 -2.71 1.93 -5.05
N THR A 73 -2.98 2.27 -3.79
CA THR A 73 -4.03 3.22 -3.39
C THR A 73 -3.74 4.66 -3.80
N ASP A 74 -2.46 5.01 -3.98
CA ASP A 74 -1.99 6.33 -4.46
C ASP A 74 -2.19 6.57 -5.97
N GLY A 75 -2.86 5.64 -6.64
CA GLY A 75 -3.18 5.72 -8.07
C GLY A 75 -2.05 5.27 -8.98
N PHE A 76 -0.90 4.84 -8.45
CA PHE A 76 0.16 4.23 -9.25
C PHE A 76 0.03 2.71 -9.31
N VAL A 77 0.34 2.14 -10.47
CA VAL A 77 0.63 0.73 -10.66
C VAL A 77 2.14 0.58 -10.70
N ARG A 78 2.70 -0.11 -9.70
CA ARG A 78 4.14 -0.35 -9.56
C ARG A 78 4.49 -1.71 -10.11
N TYR A 79 5.44 -1.76 -11.02
CA TYR A 79 5.97 -3.01 -11.55
C TYR A 79 7.34 -3.26 -10.94
N THR A 80 7.53 -4.49 -10.45
CA THR A 80 8.76 -4.88 -9.78
C THR A 80 9.26 -6.21 -10.30
N ILE A 81 10.53 -6.48 -10.06
CA ILE A 81 11.18 -7.76 -10.38
C ILE A 81 12.00 -8.23 -9.19
N GLY A 82 12.17 -9.55 -9.12
CA GLY A 82 12.91 -10.20 -8.05
C GLY A 82 12.17 -10.17 -6.71
N GLU A 83 12.51 -11.14 -5.88
CA GLU A 83 11.93 -11.39 -4.57
C GLU A 83 13.07 -11.74 -3.62
N TYR A 84 13.30 -10.91 -2.61
CA TYR A 84 14.51 -10.94 -1.80
C TYR A 84 14.17 -10.81 -0.31
N ASP A 85 14.80 -11.63 0.52
CA ASP A 85 14.61 -11.60 1.98
C ASP A 85 15.23 -10.35 2.60
N THR A 86 16.30 -9.84 1.98
CA THR A 86 17.08 -8.72 2.50
C THR A 86 17.33 -7.65 1.44
N PHE A 87 17.48 -6.40 1.91
CA PHE A 87 17.89 -5.28 1.07
C PHE A 87 19.21 -5.58 0.34
N GLY A 88 20.18 -6.20 1.02
CA GLY A 88 21.51 -6.48 0.44
C GLY A 88 21.46 -7.47 -0.73
N GLN A 89 20.56 -8.45 -0.70
CA GLN A 89 20.33 -9.33 -1.85
C GLN A 89 19.77 -8.55 -3.04
N ALA A 90 18.72 -7.75 -2.81
CA ALA A 90 18.11 -6.92 -3.85
C ALA A 90 19.10 -5.89 -4.43
N ALA A 91 19.94 -5.29 -3.58
CA ALA A 91 20.93 -4.30 -4.00
C ALA A 91 22.00 -4.88 -4.93
N ARG A 92 22.36 -6.16 -4.80
CA ARG A 92 23.30 -6.80 -5.73
C ARG A 92 22.71 -6.97 -7.13
N ASP A 93 21.46 -7.41 -7.21
CA ASP A 93 20.77 -7.58 -8.49
C ASP A 93 20.39 -6.23 -9.13
N LEU A 94 20.16 -5.20 -8.31
CA LEU A 94 19.96 -3.83 -8.77
C LEU A 94 21.11 -3.33 -9.65
N GLU A 95 22.35 -3.62 -9.26
CA GLU A 95 23.53 -3.19 -10.02
C GLU A 95 23.61 -3.89 -11.39
N ALA A 96 23.20 -5.17 -11.47
CA ALA A 96 23.11 -5.87 -12.75
C ALA A 96 22.05 -5.26 -13.67
N LEU A 97 20.91 -4.83 -13.13
CA LEU A 97 19.86 -4.17 -13.90
C LEU A 97 20.29 -2.78 -14.41
N LYS A 98 20.99 -2.01 -13.58
CA LYS A 98 21.56 -0.73 -14.00
C LYS A 98 22.53 -0.92 -15.18
N ALA A 99 23.37 -1.96 -15.13
CA ALA A 99 24.29 -2.29 -16.22
C ALA A 99 23.57 -2.69 -17.52
N GLN A 100 22.33 -3.17 -17.45
CA GLN A 100 21.48 -3.48 -18.60
C GLN A 100 20.72 -2.26 -19.16
N GLY A 101 20.90 -1.07 -18.55
CA GLY A 101 20.31 0.18 -19.02
C GLY A 101 19.06 0.62 -18.28
N PHE A 102 18.67 -0.05 -17.19
CA PHE A 102 17.59 0.41 -16.33
C PHE A 102 18.11 1.49 -15.36
N SER A 103 17.94 2.77 -15.69
CA SER A 103 18.52 3.89 -14.91
C SER A 103 17.73 4.23 -13.64
N ASP A 104 16.41 4.13 -13.67
CA ASP A 104 15.51 4.61 -12.60
C ASP A 104 14.98 3.48 -11.70
N VAL A 105 15.84 2.50 -11.42
CA VAL A 105 15.51 1.36 -10.57
C VAL A 105 15.97 1.56 -9.13
N PHE A 106 15.18 1.06 -8.19
CA PHE A 106 15.56 1.08 -6.77
C PHE A 106 14.97 -0.11 -6.02
N VAL A 107 15.62 -0.46 -4.91
CA VAL A 107 15.11 -1.48 -4.00
C VAL A 107 13.90 -0.95 -3.26
N LEU A 108 12.79 -1.66 -3.37
CA LEU A 108 11.52 -1.36 -2.72
C LEU A 108 11.26 -2.41 -1.63
N ASN A 109 10.92 -1.95 -0.43
CA ASN A 109 10.34 -2.80 0.61
C ASN A 109 8.83 -2.87 0.35
N THR A 110 8.32 -4.04 -0.04
CA THR A 110 6.91 -4.25 -0.42
C THR A 110 5.95 -3.99 0.73
N ARG A 111 6.42 -4.00 1.98
CA ARG A 111 5.61 -3.63 3.16
C ARG A 111 5.28 -2.14 3.23
N LYS A 112 5.91 -1.30 2.40
CA LYS A 112 5.57 0.11 2.24
C LYS A 112 4.52 0.35 1.14
N ILE A 113 4.00 -0.72 0.52
CA ILE A 113 3.00 -0.63 -0.54
C ILE A 113 1.60 -0.86 0.04
N SER A 114 0.72 0.12 -0.17
CA SER A 114 -0.71 0.00 0.10
C SER A 114 -1.45 -0.39 -1.18
N LEU A 115 -2.01 -1.59 -1.23
CA LEU A 115 -2.69 -2.15 -2.39
C LEU A 115 -4.17 -1.70 -2.46
N LYS A 116 -4.63 -1.28 -3.64
CA LYS A 116 -6.00 -0.76 -3.86
C LYS A 116 -7.09 -1.82 -3.67
N ASN A 117 -6.82 -3.05 -4.11
CA ASN A 117 -7.76 -4.17 -4.05
C ASN A 117 -7.28 -5.27 -3.10
N SER A 118 -6.40 -4.96 -2.15
CA SER A 118 -5.96 -6.01 -1.25
C SER A 118 -7.12 -6.53 -0.44
N ASN A 119 -7.39 -7.83 -0.59
CA ASN A 119 -8.04 -8.63 0.44
C ASN A 119 -7.11 -8.80 1.67
N GLN A 120 -6.26 -7.80 1.97
CA GLN A 120 -5.45 -7.75 3.18
C GLN A 120 -6.39 -7.53 4.35
N THR A 121 -6.91 -8.65 4.83
CA THR A 121 -6.91 -8.83 6.27
C THR A 121 -5.46 -8.69 6.69
N LEU A 122 -5.05 -7.49 7.14
CA LEU A 122 -3.79 -7.32 7.85
C LEU A 122 -3.85 -8.29 9.03
N VAL A 123 -3.31 -9.49 8.85
CA VAL A 123 -3.21 -10.49 9.91
C VAL A 123 -2.39 -9.80 10.98
N ILE A 124 -3.00 -9.56 12.14
CA ILE A 124 -2.25 -9.13 13.31
C ILE A 124 -1.51 -10.38 13.75
N ASP A 125 -0.41 -10.67 13.08
CA ASP A 125 0.58 -11.51 13.70
C ASP A 125 1.16 -10.68 14.84
N LYS A 126 0.63 -10.90 16.05
CA LYS A 126 1.12 -10.26 17.28
C LYS A 126 2.61 -10.54 17.51
N ASN A 127 3.17 -11.54 16.82
CA ASN A 127 4.57 -11.91 16.90
C ASN A 127 5.41 -11.37 15.73
N ALA A 128 4.79 -10.72 14.74
CA ALA A 128 5.55 -10.11 13.64
C ALA A 128 6.38 -8.93 14.14
N GLN A 129 7.64 -8.92 13.73
CA GLN A 129 8.56 -7.82 14.05
C GLN A 129 8.13 -6.54 13.31
N PRO A 130 8.07 -5.38 13.99
CA PRO A 130 7.72 -4.13 13.36
C PRO A 130 8.78 -3.70 12.33
N VAL A 131 8.35 -2.92 11.35
CA VAL A 131 9.17 -2.57 10.18
C VAL A 131 9.59 -1.11 10.25
N ALA A 132 10.89 -0.85 10.17
CA ALA A 132 11.43 0.51 10.12
C ALA A 132 10.83 1.32 8.94
N GLY A 133 10.42 2.56 9.22
CA GLY A 133 9.73 3.43 8.26
C GLY A 133 8.23 3.18 8.12
N VAL A 134 7.65 2.27 8.91
CA VAL A 134 6.19 2.09 9.03
C VAL A 134 5.77 2.62 10.40
N ALA A 135 4.70 3.42 10.41
CA ALA A 135 4.13 3.97 11.63
C ALA A 135 3.26 2.93 12.36
N TYR A 136 3.50 2.75 13.65
CA TYR A 136 2.73 1.88 14.53
C TYR A 136 2.14 2.66 15.71
N THR A 137 0.94 2.26 16.13
CA THR A 137 0.33 2.66 17.40
C THR A 137 0.24 1.44 18.31
N ILE A 138 0.12 1.64 19.61
CA ILE A 138 0.00 0.55 20.59
C ILE A 138 -1.45 0.47 21.02
N GLN A 139 -2.15 -0.61 20.69
CA GLN A 139 -3.52 -0.82 21.17
C GLN A 139 -3.48 -1.28 22.63
N VAL A 140 -4.09 -0.50 23.52
CA VAL A 140 -4.14 -0.76 24.97
C VAL A 140 -5.48 -1.34 25.42
N ALA A 141 -6.57 -1.05 24.71
CA ALA A 141 -7.89 -1.59 25.03
C ALA A 141 -8.76 -1.84 23.80
N ALA A 142 -9.73 -2.75 23.95
CA ALA A 142 -10.78 -3.03 22.98
C ALA A 142 -12.11 -3.29 23.71
N LEU A 143 -13.07 -2.39 23.57
CA LEU A 143 -14.29 -2.35 24.38
C LEU A 143 -15.55 -2.36 23.49
N ARG A 144 -16.63 -2.98 23.97
CA ARG A 144 -17.92 -2.98 23.27
C ARG A 144 -18.68 -1.65 23.40
N TYR A 145 -18.39 -0.92 24.46
CA TYR A 145 -18.98 0.38 24.76
C TYR A 145 -17.82 1.38 24.94
N PRO A 146 -17.98 2.63 24.48
CA PRO A 146 -16.93 3.61 24.63
C PRO A 146 -16.76 3.99 26.10
N VAL A 147 -15.52 4.31 26.46
CA VAL A 147 -15.16 4.94 27.73
C VAL A 147 -14.49 6.27 27.42
N TYR A 148 -14.43 7.17 28.40
CA TYR A 148 -13.72 8.42 28.23
C TYR A 148 -12.22 8.19 28.09
N VAL A 149 -11.55 8.97 27.25
CA VAL A 149 -10.08 8.93 27.13
C VAL A 149 -9.38 9.24 28.46
N SER A 150 -10.05 9.95 29.37
CA SER A 150 -9.59 10.18 30.75
C SER A 150 -9.52 8.93 31.61
N GLU A 151 -10.00 7.76 31.16
CA GLU A 151 -9.74 6.49 31.87
C GLU A 151 -8.31 5.98 31.64
N PHE A 152 -7.53 6.66 30.80
CA PHE A 152 -6.17 6.32 30.38
C PHE A 152 -5.19 7.47 30.69
N GLU A 153 -5.32 8.09 31.88
CA GLU A 153 -4.60 9.33 32.28
C GLU A 153 -3.07 9.25 32.23
N GLU A 154 -2.51 8.03 32.24
CA GLU A 154 -1.08 7.79 32.10
C GLU A 154 -0.53 8.07 30.69
N PHE A 155 -1.41 8.29 29.71
CA PHE A 155 -1.06 8.59 28.34
C PHE A 155 -1.55 9.98 27.93
N GLU A 156 -0.65 10.78 27.37
CA GLU A 156 -0.99 12.14 26.91
C GLU A 156 -1.85 12.11 25.63
N ASP A 157 -1.57 11.18 24.72
CA ASP A 157 -2.19 11.10 23.39
C ASP A 157 -2.90 9.75 23.17
N VAL A 158 -4.12 9.64 23.69
CA VAL A 158 -5.00 8.49 23.46
C VAL A 158 -5.83 8.70 22.20
N GLN A 159 -5.79 7.71 21.32
CA GLN A 159 -6.51 7.69 20.06
C GLN A 159 -7.64 6.68 20.14
N GLU A 160 -8.85 7.09 19.77
CA GLU A 160 -10.03 6.25 19.75
C GLU A 160 -10.44 5.89 18.31
N TYR A 161 -10.76 4.61 18.10
CA TYR A 161 -11.19 4.09 16.82
C TYR A 161 -12.47 3.27 16.95
N TYR A 162 -13.49 3.57 16.14
CA TYR A 162 -14.70 2.75 16.05
C TYR A 162 -14.68 1.87 14.81
N MET A 163 -14.48 0.58 15.04
CA MET A 163 -14.17 -0.38 13.99
C MET A 163 -15.45 -1.02 13.41
N ARG A 164 -15.32 -1.63 12.21
CA ARG A 164 -16.45 -2.31 11.53
C ARG A 164 -17.05 -3.48 12.33
N ASP A 165 -16.27 -4.07 13.24
CA ASP A 165 -16.71 -5.11 14.16
C ASP A 165 -17.55 -4.57 15.34
N ARG A 166 -17.80 -3.25 15.37
CA ARG A 166 -18.54 -2.54 16.42
C ARG A 166 -17.82 -2.56 17.77
N ILE A 167 -16.49 -2.61 17.73
CA ILE A 167 -15.62 -2.53 18.91
C ILE A 167 -14.86 -1.20 18.86
N TYR A 168 -14.83 -0.52 20.00
CA TYR A 168 -14.01 0.66 20.25
C TYR A 168 -12.60 0.22 20.60
N ARG A 169 -11.59 0.77 19.92
CA ARG A 169 -10.18 0.45 20.16
C ARG A 169 -9.47 1.72 20.61
N TYR A 170 -8.76 1.62 21.73
CA TYR A 170 -7.97 2.70 22.29
C TYR A 170 -6.52 2.38 22.05
N CYS A 171 -5.82 3.30 21.41
CA CYS A 171 -4.41 3.17 21.09
C CYS A 171 -3.64 4.40 21.53
N VAL A 172 -2.33 4.23 21.72
CA VAL A 172 -1.45 5.30 22.20
C VAL A 172 -0.22 5.41 21.33
N GLY A 173 0.16 6.66 21.09
CA GLY A 173 1.37 7.04 20.38
C GLY A 173 1.40 6.68 18.89
N ASN A 174 2.45 7.18 18.24
CA ASN A 174 2.74 6.94 16.83
C ASN A 174 4.26 6.81 16.69
N PHE A 175 4.70 5.57 16.51
CA PHE A 175 6.10 5.19 16.59
C PHE A 175 6.57 4.60 15.27
N ASP A 176 7.79 4.95 14.86
CA ASP A 176 8.45 4.23 13.78
C ASP A 176 8.69 2.78 14.21
N GLY A 177 8.51 1.83 13.30
CA GLY A 177 8.74 0.42 13.59
C GLY A 177 10.15 0.10 14.08
N ALA A 178 11.15 0.95 13.84
CA ALA A 178 12.50 0.82 14.41
C ALA A 178 12.55 0.95 15.94
N VAL A 179 11.61 1.67 16.55
CA VAL A 179 11.55 1.92 18.02
C VAL A 179 10.29 1.36 18.67
N ALA A 180 9.32 0.91 17.88
CA ALA A 180 8.00 0.52 18.35
C ALA A 180 7.99 -0.62 19.39
N LEU A 181 8.97 -1.55 19.35
CA LEU A 181 9.06 -2.62 20.36
C LEU A 181 9.48 -2.11 21.75
N ASP A 182 10.37 -1.12 21.78
CA ASP A 182 10.83 -0.53 23.03
C ASP A 182 9.68 0.24 23.69
N GLU A 183 8.91 0.98 22.89
CA GLU A 183 7.72 1.70 23.36
C GLU A 183 6.61 0.73 23.81
N LEU A 184 6.37 -0.36 23.07
CA LEU A 184 5.46 -1.43 23.50
C LEU A 184 5.88 -2.01 24.85
N SER A 185 7.18 -2.19 25.07
CA SER A 185 7.70 -2.75 26.33
C SER A 185 7.45 -1.81 27.50
N LYS A 186 7.56 -0.49 27.30
CA LYS A 186 7.23 0.51 28.32
C LYS A 186 5.74 0.50 28.66
N VAL A 187 4.86 0.47 27.66
CA VAL A 187 3.40 0.40 27.85
C VAL A 187 2.98 -0.88 28.59
N ARG A 188 3.62 -2.01 28.29
CA ARG A 188 3.36 -3.26 29.03
C ARG A 188 3.79 -3.17 30.48
N GLN A 189 4.93 -2.52 30.76
CA GLN A 189 5.42 -2.30 32.12
C GLN A 189 4.56 -1.31 32.91
N SER A 190 3.82 -0.42 32.25
CA SER A 190 2.91 0.53 32.91
C SER A 190 1.55 -0.06 33.29
N GLY A 191 1.28 -1.34 32.98
CA GLY A 191 0.06 -2.02 33.41
C GLY A 191 -0.78 -2.64 32.29
N TYR A 192 -0.32 -2.59 31.04
CA TYR A 192 -1.04 -3.12 29.88
C TYR A 192 -0.37 -4.36 29.28
N PRO A 193 -0.34 -5.51 29.98
CA PRO A 193 0.40 -6.69 29.54
C PRO A 193 -0.08 -7.22 28.17
N ASP A 194 -1.37 -7.06 27.88
CA ASP A 194 -2.00 -7.51 26.63
C ASP A 194 -1.86 -6.53 25.48
N ALA A 195 -1.20 -5.38 25.68
CA ALA A 195 -0.97 -4.39 24.64
C ALA A 195 -0.18 -5.01 23.47
N PHE A 196 -0.45 -4.52 22.26
CA PHE A 196 0.24 -4.96 21.05
C PHE A 196 0.31 -3.85 20.00
N LEU A 197 1.29 -3.98 19.10
CA LEU A 197 1.51 -3.03 18.01
C LEU A 197 0.51 -3.24 16.88
N VAL A 198 0.06 -2.11 16.32
CA VAL A 198 -0.82 -2.06 15.15
C VAL A 198 -0.29 -1.02 14.17
N PRO A 199 -0.15 -1.33 12.86
CA PRO A 199 0.16 -0.31 11.86
C PRO A 199 -0.93 0.78 11.86
N VAL A 200 -0.54 2.05 11.94
CA VAL A 200 -1.47 3.18 12.03
C VAL A 200 -2.48 3.19 10.87
N GLU A 201 -2.01 2.88 9.66
CA GLU A 201 -2.84 2.81 8.46
C GLU A 201 -4.05 1.87 8.60
N LYS A 202 -3.91 0.81 9.41
CA LYS A 202 -5.00 -0.14 9.66
C LYS A 202 -6.20 0.51 10.33
N TYR A 203 -5.95 1.47 11.22
CA TYR A 203 -6.99 2.12 12.02
C TYR A 203 -7.29 3.54 11.54
N ALA A 204 -6.42 4.15 10.74
CA ALA A 204 -6.50 5.56 10.34
C ALA A 204 -7.89 5.99 9.80
N SER A 205 -8.56 5.14 9.02
CA SER A 205 -9.90 5.45 8.47
C SER A 205 -11.06 5.31 9.45
N PHE A 206 -10.81 4.81 10.66
CA PHE A 206 -11.80 4.56 11.72
C PHE A 206 -11.63 5.50 12.92
N LYS A 207 -10.70 6.46 12.84
CA LYS A 207 -10.38 7.36 13.96
C LYS A 207 -11.57 8.26 14.27
N ILE A 208 -11.92 8.35 15.55
CA ILE A 208 -13.00 9.22 16.05
C ILE A 208 -12.52 10.26 17.06
N GLU A 209 -11.40 10.02 17.76
CA GLU A 209 -10.71 10.98 18.63
C GLU A 209 -9.19 10.79 18.57
#